data_AF-A0A7J6PZT1-F1
#
_entry.id   AF-A0A7J6PZT1-F1
#
_cell.length_a   1.000
_cell.length_b   1.000
_cell.length_c   1.000
_cell.angle_alpha   90.00
_cell.angle_beta   90.00
_cell.angle_gamma   90.00
#
_symmetry.space_group_name_H-M   'P 1'
#
loop_
_entity.id
_entity.type
_entity.pdbx_description
1 polymer ?
#
loop_
_entity_poly.entity_id
_entity_poly.type
_entity_poly.pdbx_seq_one_letter_code
_entity_poly.pdbx_strand_id
1 'polypeptide(L)'
;LLHAAELAGLRVDGLVTEALAAAVIRSQDFLASTERTRTEVIVDVGAGHTEMCKVRFGREETRGLLRSSRRLIADVSLVGPCVSDETVGTLLMDRRLAEAALRSFESKHGEIPKGAAREKARRRLELQAATVRGILTANHEAVFTVESLYNGEDLSMKVTREEFEKAVSDLTKRISDLAGRLAWEDVMGIELVGGGSRIPVVQEHLETQVLLLAGRKIALGRHLNGDEAPSKGAAVCASNHSLIERDPSLKGNRRIWLKDSHHRTYTVGWEGSDDRFLIAEAGQKLQFHNELELPGPQGGRGILTVFESDLRGSSDRKSQAIERYEIASLGGAKSLRLVARGDQNGIITLSAATT
;
A
#
# COMPACT_ATOMS: atom_id res chain seq x y z
N LEU A 1 -12.32 1.88 -4.62
CA LEU A 1 -12.83 2.04 -3.23
C LEU A 1 -14.01 3.00 -3.14
N LEU A 2 -13.92 4.23 -3.65
CA LEU A 2 -15.02 5.22 -3.56
C LEU A 2 -16.36 4.71 -4.14
N HIS A 3 -16.36 4.13 -5.34
CA HIS A 3 -17.58 3.52 -5.91
C HIS A 3 -18.14 2.38 -5.04
N ALA A 4 -17.28 1.58 -4.39
CA ALA A 4 -17.75 0.51 -3.52
C ALA A 4 -18.42 1.07 -2.25
N ALA A 5 -17.90 2.17 -1.70
CA ALA A 5 -18.52 2.87 -0.59
C ALA A 5 -19.87 3.50 -0.99
N GLU A 6 -19.96 4.09 -2.18
CA GLU A 6 -21.21 4.62 -2.73
C GLU A 6 -22.28 3.52 -2.88
N LEU A 7 -21.92 2.38 -3.48
CA LEU A 7 -22.81 1.21 -3.59
C LEU A 7 -23.26 0.67 -2.23
N ALA A 8 -22.44 0.83 -1.19
CA ALA A 8 -22.77 0.47 0.18
C ALA A 8 -23.60 1.55 0.92
N GLY A 9 -23.92 2.68 0.29
CA GLY A 9 -24.63 3.80 0.92
C GLY A 9 -23.79 4.55 1.95
N LEU A 10 -22.46 4.47 1.85
CA LEU A 10 -21.53 5.13 2.77
C LEU A 10 -21.03 6.45 2.17
N ARG A 11 -21.09 7.51 2.98
CA ARG A 11 -20.40 8.76 2.67
C ARG A 11 -18.93 8.63 3.06
N VAL A 12 -18.03 8.88 2.12
CA VAL A 12 -16.57 8.84 2.37
C VAL A 12 -16.07 10.23 2.74
N ASP A 13 -15.73 10.43 4.01
CA ASP A 13 -15.15 11.70 4.50
C ASP A 13 -13.65 11.84 4.12
N GLY A 14 -12.96 10.73 3.87
CA GLY A 14 -11.56 10.70 3.46
C GLY A 14 -11.01 9.29 3.26
N LEU A 15 -10.18 9.09 2.25
CA LEU A 15 -9.29 7.93 2.14
C LEU A 15 -7.99 8.19 2.91
N VAL A 16 -7.39 7.12 3.43
CA VAL A 16 -6.12 7.18 4.14
C VAL A 16 -5.28 5.96 3.78
N THR A 17 -3.99 6.16 3.56
CA THR A 17 -3.01 5.10 3.35
C THR A 17 -2.97 4.14 4.55
N GLU A 18 -2.88 2.83 4.32
CA GLU A 18 -2.99 1.81 5.37
C GLU A 18 -1.86 1.95 6.42
N ALA A 19 -0.62 2.08 5.97
CA ALA A 19 0.52 2.34 6.83
C ALA A 19 0.42 3.68 7.58
N LEU A 20 -0.13 4.73 6.95
CA LEU A 20 -0.33 6.02 7.62
C LEU A 20 -1.40 5.90 8.72
N ALA A 21 -2.45 5.13 8.49
CA ALA A 21 -3.46 4.83 9.49
C ALA A 21 -2.86 4.04 10.67
N ALA A 22 -2.04 3.02 10.41
CA ALA A 22 -1.31 2.32 11.47
C ALA A 22 -0.39 3.28 12.25
N ALA A 23 0.31 4.18 11.55
CA ALA A 23 1.16 5.19 12.17
C ALA A 23 0.38 6.17 13.06
N VAL A 24 -0.87 6.49 12.71
CA VAL A 24 -1.75 7.28 13.58
C VAL A 24 -1.93 6.63 14.95
N ILE A 25 -2.05 5.30 15.03
CA ILE A 25 -2.09 4.60 16.32
C ILE A 25 -0.71 4.61 16.99
N ARG A 26 0.36 4.34 16.23
CA ARG A 26 1.76 4.35 16.71
C ARG A 26 2.16 5.71 17.30
N SER A 27 1.54 6.78 16.83
CA SER A 27 1.80 8.15 17.29
C SER A 27 1.49 8.35 18.78
N GLN A 28 0.61 7.54 19.38
CA GLN A 28 0.29 7.62 20.81
C GLN A 28 1.49 7.23 21.68
N ASP A 29 2.15 6.12 21.33
CA ASP A 29 3.39 5.68 21.99
C ASP A 29 4.52 6.68 21.76
N PHE A 30 4.59 7.29 20.57
CA PHE A 30 5.53 8.38 20.32
C PHE A 30 5.27 9.59 21.22
N LEU A 31 4.01 10.02 21.40
CA LEU A 31 3.67 11.14 22.27
C LEU A 31 4.01 10.87 23.75
N ALA A 32 4.01 9.60 24.17
CA ALA A 32 4.44 9.20 25.51
C ALA A 32 5.96 9.29 25.72
N SER A 33 6.75 9.34 24.64
CA SER A 33 8.21 9.58 24.71
C SER A 33 8.55 11.06 24.97
N THR A 34 9.84 11.39 25.08
CA THR A 34 10.34 12.78 25.13
C THR A 34 10.89 13.30 23.80
N GLU A 35 10.89 12.48 22.75
CA GLU A 35 11.46 12.81 21.44
C GLU A 35 10.65 13.88 20.71
N ARG A 36 11.30 14.95 20.24
CA ARG A 36 10.60 16.02 19.47
C ARG A 36 10.08 15.52 18.13
N THR A 37 10.87 14.71 17.46
CA THR A 37 10.58 14.12 16.16
C THR A 37 11.16 12.72 16.10
N ARG A 38 10.51 11.83 15.38
CA ARG A 38 11.00 10.47 15.13
C ARG A 38 10.57 10.02 13.74
N THR A 39 11.47 9.42 12.98
CA THR A 39 11.12 8.85 11.66
C THR A 39 11.17 7.34 11.76
N GLU A 40 10.11 6.66 11.35
CA GLU A 40 10.03 5.20 11.28
C GLU A 40 9.56 4.77 9.90
N VAL A 41 9.78 3.51 9.55
CA VAL A 41 9.15 2.89 8.37
C VAL A 41 8.09 1.92 8.87
N ILE A 42 6.85 2.07 8.41
CA ILE A 42 5.81 1.07 8.62
C ILE A 42 5.90 0.08 7.47
N VAL A 43 5.97 -1.22 7.80
CA VAL A 43 6.00 -2.31 6.82
C VAL A 43 4.74 -3.15 7.02
N ASP A 44 3.81 -3.07 6.07
CA ASP A 44 2.62 -3.91 6.02
C ASP A 44 2.84 -5.08 5.05
N VAL A 45 2.89 -6.30 5.58
CA VAL A 45 2.85 -7.50 4.75
C VAL A 45 1.47 -8.14 4.90
N GLY A 46 0.55 -7.67 4.06
CA GLY A 46 -0.86 -8.05 4.09
C GLY A 46 -1.16 -9.37 3.39
N ALA A 47 -2.46 -9.63 3.17
CA ALA A 47 -2.92 -10.80 2.43
C ALA A 47 -2.80 -10.62 0.92
N GLY A 48 -3.21 -9.46 0.40
CA GLY A 48 -3.25 -9.16 -1.03
C GLY A 48 -2.00 -8.44 -1.55
N HIS A 49 -1.39 -7.60 -0.73
CA HIS A 49 -0.28 -6.75 -1.12
C HIS A 49 0.72 -6.57 0.03
N THR A 50 1.88 -5.99 -0.29
CA THR A 50 2.89 -5.54 0.67
C THR A 50 3.14 -4.06 0.44
N GLU A 51 3.11 -3.25 1.50
CA GLU A 51 3.34 -1.81 1.50
C GLU A 51 4.45 -1.42 2.49
N MET A 52 5.27 -0.44 2.12
CA MET A 52 6.22 0.20 3.03
C MET A 52 6.15 1.72 2.91
N CYS A 53 5.96 2.40 4.03
CA CYS A 53 5.87 3.86 4.09
C CYS A 53 6.82 4.43 5.13
N LYS A 54 7.65 5.40 4.73
CA LYS A 54 8.41 6.21 5.69
C LYS A 54 7.49 7.26 6.32
N VAL A 55 7.40 7.26 7.63
CA VAL A 55 6.53 8.17 8.40
C VAL A 55 7.37 8.96 9.39
N ARG A 56 7.10 10.27 9.46
CA ARG A 56 7.65 11.15 10.48
C ARG A 56 6.57 11.48 11.50
N PHE A 57 6.91 11.22 12.75
CA PHE A 57 6.20 11.69 13.93
C PHE A 57 6.81 13.01 14.40
N GLY A 58 5.96 13.97 14.72
CA GLY A 58 6.29 15.20 15.42
C GLY A 58 5.31 15.44 16.55
N ARG A 59 5.70 16.24 17.53
CA ARG A 59 4.79 16.73 18.58
C ARG A 59 4.62 18.24 18.45
N GLU A 60 3.38 18.69 18.53
CA GLU A 60 3.04 20.10 18.61
C GLU A 60 2.27 20.35 19.92
N GLU A 61 2.67 21.38 20.66
CA GLU A 61 1.97 21.81 21.85
C GLU A 61 1.02 22.95 21.48
N THR A 62 -0.29 22.72 21.63
CA THR A 62 -1.31 23.74 21.38
C THR A 62 -2.05 24.13 22.64
N ARG A 63 -2.74 25.28 22.59
CA ARG A 63 -3.69 25.68 23.64
C ARG A 63 -4.87 24.72 23.64
N GLY A 64 -5.17 24.15 24.80
CA GLY A 64 -6.38 23.37 24.99
C GLY A 64 -7.61 24.26 25.19
N LEU A 65 -8.76 23.62 25.49
CA LEU A 65 -10.05 24.29 25.66
C LEU A 65 -10.06 25.30 26.81
N LEU A 66 -9.29 25.05 27.87
CA LEU A 66 -9.11 25.97 29.00
C LEU A 66 -7.87 26.84 28.76
N ARG A 67 -7.92 28.12 29.16
CA ARG A 67 -6.82 29.09 28.96
C ARG A 67 -5.45 28.63 29.49
N SER A 68 -5.44 27.83 30.56
CA SER A 68 -4.23 27.25 31.16
C SER A 68 -3.89 25.85 30.65
N SER A 69 -4.81 25.19 29.93
CA SER A 69 -4.57 23.83 29.43
C SER A 69 -3.67 23.86 28.19
N ARG A 70 -2.73 22.93 28.15
CA ARG A 70 -1.91 22.62 27.00
C ARG A 70 -2.24 21.21 26.54
N ARG A 71 -2.21 21.01 25.23
CA ARG A 71 -2.48 19.73 24.61
C ARG A 71 -1.34 19.40 23.65
N LEU A 72 -0.84 18.18 23.75
CA LEU A 72 0.04 17.62 22.75
C LEU A 72 -0.79 17.04 21.60
N ILE A 73 -0.45 17.45 20.38
CA ILE A 73 -0.99 16.94 19.13
C ILE A 73 0.14 16.21 18.41
N ALA A 74 -0.14 15.01 17.92
CA ALA A 74 0.77 14.30 17.04
C ALA A 74 0.70 14.91 15.63
N ASP A 75 1.84 15.20 15.02
CA ASP A 75 1.99 15.40 13.58
C ASP A 75 2.49 14.10 12.97
N VAL A 76 1.67 13.47 12.15
CA VAL A 76 1.97 12.21 11.47
C VAL A 76 1.97 12.48 9.98
N SER A 77 3.15 12.41 9.38
CA SER A 77 3.38 12.80 7.99
C SER A 77 4.11 11.70 7.22
N LEU A 78 3.63 11.34 6.04
CA LEU A 78 4.42 10.56 5.09
C LEU A 78 5.66 11.36 4.65
N VAL A 79 6.77 10.66 4.46
CA VAL A 79 8.04 11.23 4.00
C VAL A 79 8.39 10.64 2.65
N GLY A 80 7.95 11.31 1.59
CA GLY A 80 8.06 10.82 0.23
C GLY A 80 6.89 9.88 -0.13
N PRO A 81 7.01 9.14 -1.24
CA PRO A 81 6.01 8.14 -1.62
C PRO A 81 6.14 6.87 -0.77
N CYS A 82 5.02 6.19 -0.58
CA CYS A 82 5.03 4.79 -0.18
C CYS A 82 5.42 3.90 -1.36
N VAL A 83 5.93 2.72 -1.06
CA VAL A 83 6.28 1.71 -2.06
C VAL A 83 5.46 0.46 -1.79
N SER A 84 4.87 -0.11 -2.84
CA SER A 84 4.03 -1.30 -2.70
C SER A 84 4.25 -2.31 -3.84
N ASP A 85 3.91 -3.57 -3.55
CA ASP A 85 3.72 -4.62 -4.53
C ASP A 85 2.32 -5.24 -4.34
N GLU A 86 1.39 -4.86 -5.21
CA GLU A 86 -0.02 -5.26 -5.21
C GLU A 86 -0.26 -6.75 -5.53
N THR A 87 0.82 -7.50 -5.79
CA THR A 87 0.74 -8.92 -6.15
C THR A 87 1.46 -9.82 -5.14
N VAL A 88 2.12 -9.23 -4.14
CA VAL A 88 2.86 -9.99 -3.12
C VAL A 88 2.18 -9.83 -1.78
N GLY A 89 1.59 -10.91 -1.31
CA GLY A 89 1.00 -10.99 0.02
C GLY A 89 0.83 -12.44 0.42
N THR A 90 0.29 -12.66 1.61
CA THR A 90 0.19 -14.01 2.15
C THR A 90 -0.77 -14.92 1.39
N LEU A 91 -1.76 -14.38 0.67
CA LEU A 91 -2.63 -15.18 -0.19
C LEU A 91 -1.83 -15.85 -1.34
N LEU A 92 -0.80 -15.18 -1.87
CA LEU A 92 0.05 -15.77 -2.88
C LEU A 92 0.96 -16.86 -2.29
N MET A 93 1.44 -16.67 -1.06
CA MET A 93 2.17 -17.71 -0.32
C MET A 93 1.30 -18.95 -0.07
N ASP A 94 0.04 -18.74 0.34
CA ASP A 94 -0.93 -19.80 0.58
C ASP A 94 -1.22 -20.59 -0.72
N ARG A 95 -1.29 -19.89 -1.86
CA ARG A 95 -1.41 -20.55 -3.18
C ARG A 95 -0.19 -21.41 -3.53
N ARG A 96 1.04 -20.96 -3.27
CA ARG A 96 2.24 -21.78 -3.50
C ARG A 96 2.20 -23.09 -2.70
N LEU A 97 1.77 -22.99 -1.44
CA LEU A 97 1.64 -24.15 -0.56
C LEU A 97 0.48 -25.08 -1.02
N ALA A 98 -0.66 -24.52 -1.42
CA ALA A 98 -1.78 -25.27 -1.99
C ALA A 98 -1.39 -26.01 -3.30
N GLU A 99 -0.58 -25.39 -4.15
CA GLU A 99 -0.05 -26.04 -5.37
C GLU A 99 0.91 -27.18 -5.05
N ALA A 100 1.76 -27.03 -4.03
CA ALA A 100 2.64 -28.10 -3.55
C ALA A 100 1.83 -29.29 -3.01
N ALA A 101 0.78 -28.99 -2.23
CA ALA A 101 -0.18 -29.97 -1.74
C ALA A 101 -0.91 -30.71 -2.88
N LEU A 102 -1.35 -30.00 -3.92
CA LEU A 102 -1.98 -30.62 -5.09
C LEU A 102 -1.01 -31.54 -5.86
N ARG A 103 0.26 -31.14 -6.01
CA ARG A 103 1.28 -32.00 -6.63
C ARG A 103 1.57 -33.25 -5.80
N SER A 104 1.55 -33.14 -4.46
CA SER A 104 1.69 -34.29 -3.57
C SER A 104 0.53 -35.27 -3.73
N PHE A 105 -0.70 -34.74 -3.83
CA PHE A 105 -1.89 -35.54 -4.12
C PHE A 105 -1.78 -36.28 -5.46
N GLU A 106 -1.38 -35.58 -6.54
CA GLU A 106 -1.20 -36.16 -7.87
C GLU A 106 -0.17 -37.28 -7.87
N SER A 107 0.98 -37.07 -7.20
CA SER A 107 2.04 -38.07 -7.09
C SER A 107 1.57 -39.35 -6.38
N LYS A 108 0.71 -39.21 -5.36
CA LYS A 108 0.21 -40.33 -4.56
C LYS A 108 -0.93 -41.10 -5.25
N HIS A 109 -1.83 -40.37 -5.91
CA HIS A 109 -3.11 -40.93 -6.39
C HIS A 109 -3.21 -41.00 -7.92
N GLY A 110 -2.27 -40.42 -8.66
CA GLY A 110 -2.20 -40.46 -10.12
C GLY A 110 -3.20 -39.56 -10.86
N GLU A 111 -4.06 -38.85 -10.12
CA GLU A 111 -5.05 -37.94 -10.70
C GLU A 111 -5.28 -36.70 -9.84
N ILE A 112 -5.84 -35.66 -10.47
CA ILE A 112 -6.21 -34.40 -9.82
C ILE A 112 -7.61 -33.95 -10.26
N PRO A 113 -8.31 -33.17 -9.42
CA PRO A 113 -9.54 -32.48 -9.78
C PRO A 113 -9.46 -31.72 -11.12
N LYS A 114 -10.53 -31.84 -11.93
CA LYS A 114 -10.72 -31.14 -13.20
C LYS A 114 -12.01 -30.30 -13.19
N GLY A 115 -12.10 -29.31 -14.08
CA GLY A 115 -13.29 -28.47 -14.22
C GLY A 115 -13.75 -27.83 -12.90
N ALA A 116 -15.04 -27.85 -12.62
CA ALA A 116 -15.61 -27.28 -11.39
C ALA A 116 -15.08 -27.93 -10.10
N ALA A 117 -14.74 -29.22 -10.13
CA ALA A 117 -14.14 -29.89 -8.98
C ALA A 117 -12.76 -29.31 -8.63
N ARG A 118 -12.01 -28.84 -9.63
CA ARG A 118 -10.71 -28.18 -9.44
C ARG A 118 -10.84 -26.88 -8.67
N GLU A 119 -11.81 -26.05 -8.99
CA GLU A 119 -12.03 -24.79 -8.26
C GLU A 119 -12.46 -25.04 -6.81
N LYS A 120 -13.30 -26.05 -6.58
CA LYS A 120 -13.69 -26.45 -5.21
C LYS A 120 -12.49 -26.97 -4.41
N ALA A 121 -11.69 -27.85 -5.00
CA ALA A 121 -10.47 -28.37 -4.37
C ALA A 121 -9.47 -27.26 -4.08
N ARG A 122 -9.22 -26.36 -5.05
CA ARG A 122 -8.33 -25.21 -4.90
C ARG A 122 -8.70 -24.35 -3.71
N ARG A 123 -9.98 -23.98 -3.55
CA ARG A 123 -10.43 -23.20 -2.39
C ARG A 123 -10.20 -23.91 -1.06
N ARG A 124 -10.46 -25.22 -0.99
CA ARG A 124 -10.21 -26.02 0.22
C ARG A 124 -8.72 -26.10 0.56
N LEU A 125 -7.88 -26.27 -0.46
CA LEU A 125 -6.42 -26.27 -0.31
C LEU A 125 -5.90 -24.90 0.14
N GLU A 126 -6.37 -23.79 -0.46
CA GLU A 126 -5.96 -22.43 -0.07
C GLU A 126 -6.34 -22.11 1.39
N LEU A 127 -7.54 -22.52 1.83
CA LEU A 127 -7.95 -22.37 3.24
C LEU A 127 -7.04 -23.17 4.19
N GLN A 128 -6.78 -24.44 3.86
CA GLN A 128 -5.88 -25.26 4.67
C GLN A 128 -4.44 -24.75 4.64
N ALA A 129 -3.99 -24.22 3.51
CA ALA A 129 -2.67 -23.62 3.36
C ALA A 129 -2.49 -22.41 4.29
N ALA A 130 -3.50 -21.55 4.41
CA ALA A 130 -3.46 -20.42 5.35
C ALA A 130 -3.30 -20.89 6.80
N THR A 131 -4.01 -21.95 7.20
CA THR A 131 -3.85 -22.56 8.53
C THR A 131 -2.45 -23.14 8.72
N VAL A 132 -1.95 -23.91 7.74
CA VAL A 132 -0.63 -24.54 7.80
C VAL A 132 0.49 -23.50 7.84
N ARG A 133 0.43 -22.44 7.02
CA ARG A 133 1.36 -21.30 7.08
C ARG A 133 1.37 -20.65 8.47
N GLY A 134 0.19 -20.46 9.07
CA GLY A 134 0.05 -19.96 10.44
C GLY A 134 0.79 -20.84 11.46
N ILE A 135 0.65 -22.16 11.35
CA ILE A 135 1.38 -23.12 12.20
C ILE A 135 2.89 -23.05 11.95
N LEU A 136 3.33 -23.02 10.69
CA LEU A 136 4.74 -22.96 10.30
C LEU A 136 5.43 -21.65 10.69
N THR A 137 4.67 -20.58 10.89
CA THR A 137 5.18 -19.30 11.41
C THR A 137 5.73 -19.47 12.83
N ALA A 138 5.14 -20.35 13.65
CA ALA A 138 5.59 -20.62 15.02
C ALA A 138 6.37 -21.94 15.17
N ASN A 139 6.10 -22.94 14.32
CA ASN A 139 6.65 -24.29 14.42
C ASN A 139 7.54 -24.66 13.22
N HIS A 140 8.45 -25.61 13.40
CA HIS A 140 9.33 -26.08 12.32
C HIS A 140 8.65 -26.99 11.30
N GLU A 141 7.50 -27.58 11.65
CA GLU A 141 6.75 -28.49 10.80
C GLU A 141 5.26 -28.43 11.10
N ALA A 142 4.46 -28.88 10.14
CA ALA A 142 3.02 -28.98 10.24
C ALA A 142 2.51 -30.14 9.36
N VAL A 143 1.29 -30.61 9.64
CA VAL A 143 0.60 -31.57 8.78
C VAL A 143 -0.47 -30.83 7.96
N PHE A 144 -0.42 -30.99 6.65
CA PHE A 144 -1.42 -30.49 5.73
C PHE A 144 -2.39 -31.62 5.41
N THR A 145 -3.62 -31.52 5.91
CA THR A 145 -4.67 -32.54 5.70
C THR A 145 -5.92 -31.92 5.10
N VAL A 146 -6.48 -32.56 4.06
CA VAL A 146 -7.81 -32.27 3.52
C VAL A 146 -8.50 -33.59 3.21
N GLU A 147 -9.58 -33.87 3.94
CA GLU A 147 -10.38 -35.10 3.77
C GLU A 147 -11.12 -35.11 2.42
N SER A 148 -11.21 -36.25 1.76
CA SER A 148 -11.91 -36.46 0.48
C SER A 148 -11.67 -35.29 -0.48
N LEU A 149 -10.40 -34.99 -0.77
CA LEU A 149 -10.03 -33.89 -1.67
C LEU A 149 -10.60 -34.13 -3.07
N TYR A 150 -10.49 -35.37 -3.57
CA TYR A 150 -10.98 -35.79 -4.88
C TYR A 150 -11.28 -37.29 -4.92
N ASN A 151 -12.37 -37.71 -5.56
CA ASN A 151 -12.75 -39.12 -5.73
C ASN A 151 -12.73 -39.99 -4.45
N GLY A 152 -13.03 -39.38 -3.30
CA GLY A 152 -13.03 -40.07 -2.00
C GLY A 152 -11.63 -40.21 -1.37
N GLU A 153 -10.58 -39.76 -2.05
CA GLU A 153 -9.21 -39.83 -1.57
C GLU A 153 -8.84 -38.61 -0.73
N ASP A 154 -8.18 -38.88 0.40
CA ASP A 154 -7.66 -37.86 1.30
C ASP A 154 -6.32 -37.31 0.82
N LEU A 155 -6.09 -36.03 1.09
CA LEU A 155 -4.75 -35.45 1.12
C LEU A 155 -4.24 -35.42 2.55
N SER A 156 -3.05 -35.97 2.78
CA SER A 156 -2.29 -35.78 4.02
C SER A 156 -0.80 -35.77 3.68
N MET A 157 -0.12 -34.68 4.03
CA MET A 157 1.33 -34.55 3.86
C MET A 157 1.96 -33.80 5.02
N LYS A 158 3.21 -34.12 5.35
CA LYS A 158 4.04 -33.33 6.25
C LYS A 158 4.70 -32.20 5.46
N VAL A 159 4.75 -31.00 6.03
CA VAL A 159 5.43 -29.83 5.46
C VAL A 159 6.35 -29.25 6.52
N THR A 160 7.58 -28.95 6.17
CA THR A 160 8.53 -28.23 7.03
C THR A 160 8.53 -26.73 6.74
N ARG A 161 8.98 -25.92 7.70
CA ARG A 161 9.18 -24.48 7.52
C ARG A 161 10.16 -24.22 6.39
N GLU A 162 11.26 -24.97 6.32
CA GLU A 162 12.28 -24.84 5.28
C GLU A 162 11.69 -25.07 3.87
N GLU A 163 10.84 -26.08 3.70
CA GLU A 163 10.16 -26.34 2.42
C GLU A 163 9.22 -25.19 2.03
N PHE A 164 8.46 -24.66 3.00
CA PHE A 164 7.61 -23.51 2.78
C PHE A 164 8.42 -22.27 2.39
N GLU A 165 9.45 -21.93 3.15
CA GLU A 165 10.30 -20.76 2.92
C GLU A 165 10.99 -20.84 1.56
N LYS A 166 11.45 -22.03 1.16
CA LYS A 166 11.97 -22.29 -0.19
C LYS A 166 10.91 -22.04 -1.27
N ALA A 167 9.68 -22.49 -1.06
CA ALA A 167 8.57 -22.34 -2.01
C ALA A 167 8.10 -20.88 -2.19
N VAL A 168 8.41 -19.99 -1.25
CA VAL A 168 8.06 -18.55 -1.30
C VAL A 168 9.28 -17.63 -1.40
N SER A 169 10.46 -18.18 -1.66
CA SER A 169 11.72 -17.43 -1.71
C SER A 169 11.74 -16.30 -2.75
N ASP A 170 11.00 -16.46 -3.85
CA ASP A 170 10.80 -15.39 -4.85
C ASP A 170 9.99 -14.23 -4.27
N LEU A 171 8.99 -14.52 -3.43
CA LEU A 171 8.13 -13.53 -2.80
C LEU A 171 8.86 -12.77 -1.69
N THR A 172 9.61 -13.47 -0.83
CA THR A 172 10.40 -12.83 0.23
C THR A 172 11.47 -11.92 -0.35
N LYS A 173 12.12 -12.33 -1.44
CA LYS A 173 13.05 -11.47 -2.18
C LYS A 173 12.37 -10.20 -2.70
N ARG A 174 11.17 -10.31 -3.29
CA ARG A 174 10.42 -9.14 -3.76
C ARG A 174 10.03 -8.19 -2.63
N ILE A 175 9.70 -8.72 -1.45
CA ILE A 175 9.47 -7.92 -0.24
C ILE A 175 10.74 -7.14 0.13
N SER A 176 11.91 -7.77 0.12
CA SER A 176 13.19 -7.07 0.33
C SER A 176 13.50 -6.04 -0.76
N ASP A 177 13.24 -6.37 -2.03
CA ASP A 177 13.48 -5.45 -3.14
C ASP A 177 12.64 -4.16 -3.03
N LEU A 178 11.47 -4.21 -2.38
CA LEU A 178 10.69 -3.02 -2.06
C LEU A 178 11.44 -2.08 -1.10
N ALA A 179 12.16 -2.60 -0.10
CA ALA A 179 12.95 -1.78 0.82
C ALA A 179 14.00 -0.94 0.07
N GLY A 180 14.54 -1.44 -1.04
CA GLY A 180 15.50 -0.72 -1.89
C GLY A 180 14.91 0.50 -2.62
N ARG A 181 13.59 0.67 -2.60
CA ARG A 181 12.88 1.81 -3.20
C ARG A 181 12.63 2.94 -2.19
N LEU A 182 13.00 2.76 -0.93
CA LEU A 182 12.89 3.77 0.12
C LEU A 182 14.26 4.38 0.44
N ALA A 183 14.23 5.63 0.87
CA ALA A 183 15.37 6.35 1.39
C ALA A 183 15.46 6.11 2.91
N TRP A 184 16.56 5.50 3.39
CA TRP A 184 16.72 5.01 4.76
C TRP A 184 17.41 5.99 5.73
N GLU A 185 17.76 7.17 5.24
CA GLU A 185 18.34 8.23 6.05
C GLU A 185 17.37 8.64 7.15
N ASP A 186 17.92 8.86 8.34
CA ASP A 186 17.20 9.27 9.55
C ASP A 186 16.13 8.29 10.05
N VAL A 187 16.01 7.07 9.50
CA VAL A 187 15.04 6.07 9.96
C VAL A 187 15.48 5.47 11.31
N MET A 188 14.72 5.74 12.37
CA MET A 188 15.07 5.33 13.74
C MET A 188 14.50 3.97 14.13
N GLY A 189 13.51 3.46 13.40
CA GLY A 189 12.85 2.20 13.67
C GLY A 189 12.01 1.73 12.50
N ILE A 190 11.66 0.45 12.52
CA ILE A 190 10.66 -0.14 11.63
C ILE A 190 9.52 -0.63 12.50
N GLU A 191 8.28 -0.44 12.09
CA GLU A 191 7.11 -1.01 12.74
C GLU A 191 6.45 -2.01 11.79
N LEU A 192 6.31 -3.26 12.24
CA LEU A 192 5.73 -4.33 11.44
C LEU A 192 4.21 -4.42 11.66
N VAL A 193 3.46 -4.41 10.56
CA VAL A 193 2.01 -4.66 10.54
C VAL A 193 1.67 -5.70 9.47
N GLY A 194 0.44 -6.19 9.47
CA GLY A 194 0.01 -7.26 8.57
C GLY A 194 0.48 -8.66 8.97
N GLY A 195 -0.30 -9.69 8.64
CA GLY A 195 -0.06 -11.05 9.11
C GLY A 195 1.16 -11.74 8.52
N GLY A 196 1.62 -11.32 7.33
CA GLY A 196 2.81 -11.86 6.69
C GLY A 196 4.11 -11.42 7.35
N SER A 197 4.10 -10.31 8.08
CA SER A 197 5.29 -9.78 8.76
C SER A 197 5.74 -10.68 9.92
N ARG A 198 4.87 -11.60 10.37
CA ARG A 198 5.16 -12.57 11.43
C ARG A 198 6.06 -13.72 10.97
N ILE A 199 6.15 -13.95 9.66
CA ILE A 199 6.87 -15.07 9.06
C ILE A 199 8.39 -14.85 9.26
N PRO A 200 9.13 -15.79 9.87
CA PRO A 200 10.55 -15.61 10.18
C PRO A 200 11.42 -15.21 8.99
N VAL A 201 11.32 -15.92 7.85
CA VAL A 201 12.11 -15.60 6.65
C VAL A 201 11.84 -14.19 6.12
N VAL A 202 10.63 -13.65 6.28
CA VAL A 202 10.29 -12.28 5.87
C VAL A 202 11.04 -11.27 6.73
N GLN A 203 11.07 -11.48 8.05
CA GLN A 203 11.81 -10.61 8.97
C GLN A 203 13.31 -10.67 8.71
N GLU A 204 13.89 -11.87 8.56
CA GLU A 204 15.31 -12.05 8.27
C GLU A 204 15.72 -11.30 6.99
N HIS A 205 14.97 -11.49 5.91
CA HIS A 205 15.23 -10.83 4.63
C HIS A 205 15.08 -9.30 4.72
N LEU A 206 14.13 -8.80 5.51
CA LEU A 206 14.00 -7.38 5.79
C LEU A 206 15.18 -6.85 6.60
N GLU A 207 15.58 -7.53 7.68
CA GLU A 207 16.73 -7.11 8.52
C GLU A 207 18.03 -7.05 7.72
N THR A 208 18.32 -8.10 6.95
CA THR A 208 19.50 -8.15 6.09
C THR A 208 19.49 -7.01 5.07
N GLN A 209 18.36 -6.81 4.38
CA GLN A 209 18.28 -5.79 3.34
C GLN A 209 18.38 -4.38 3.92
N VAL A 210 17.71 -4.12 5.04
CA VAL A 210 17.77 -2.82 5.72
C VAL A 210 19.17 -2.54 6.25
N LEU A 211 19.87 -3.54 6.79
CA LEU A 211 21.25 -3.38 7.23
C LEU A 211 22.16 -2.94 6.06
N LEU A 212 21.98 -3.53 4.88
CA LEU A 212 22.73 -3.17 3.68
C LEU A 212 22.41 -1.74 3.21
N LEU A 213 21.13 -1.36 3.19
CA LEU A 213 20.67 -0.07 2.67
C LEU A 213 20.94 1.09 3.64
N ALA A 214 20.73 0.88 4.94
CA ALA A 214 20.91 1.91 5.96
C ALA A 214 22.34 1.98 6.53
N GLY A 215 23.18 0.97 6.23
CA GLY A 215 24.54 0.85 6.78
C GLY A 215 24.59 0.57 8.29
N ARG A 216 23.45 0.28 8.91
CA ARG A 216 23.32 -0.03 10.34
C ARG A 216 22.09 -0.87 10.62
N LYS A 217 22.10 -1.58 11.76
CA LYS A 217 20.92 -2.29 12.23
C LYS A 217 19.84 -1.29 12.64
N ILE A 218 18.61 -1.51 12.15
CA ILE A 218 17.39 -0.81 12.56
C ILE A 218 16.49 -1.84 13.22
N ALA A 219 15.94 -1.53 14.40
CA ALA A 219 15.12 -2.48 15.14
C ALA A 219 13.75 -2.66 14.45
N LEU A 220 13.32 -3.92 14.32
CA LEU A 220 11.95 -4.28 13.95
C LEU A 220 11.06 -4.24 15.22
N GLY A 221 10.11 -3.32 15.22
CA GLY A 221 9.13 -3.09 16.27
C GLY A 221 7.80 -3.78 15.98
N ARG A 222 7.10 -4.14 17.07
CA ARG A 222 5.74 -4.72 17.07
C ARG A 222 4.92 -4.11 18.20
N HIS A 223 5.03 -2.79 18.35
CA HIS A 223 4.30 -2.02 19.36
C HIS A 223 2.79 -2.05 19.07
N LEU A 224 2.44 -2.15 17.79
CA LEU A 224 1.07 -2.23 17.33
C LEU A 224 0.55 -3.68 17.33
N ASN A 225 -0.75 -3.82 17.60
CA ASN A 225 -1.48 -4.98 17.09
C ASN A 225 -1.64 -4.80 15.56
N GLY A 226 -0.76 -5.44 14.80
CA GLY A 226 -0.70 -5.31 13.34
C GLY A 226 -1.93 -5.78 12.57
N ASP A 227 -2.86 -6.51 13.20
CA ASP A 227 -4.13 -6.92 12.56
C ASP A 227 -5.22 -5.84 12.70
N GLU A 228 -5.12 -4.97 13.70
CA GLU A 228 -6.17 -4.00 14.04
C GLU A 228 -5.74 -2.55 13.82
N ALA A 229 -4.45 -2.26 13.90
CA ALA A 229 -3.93 -0.89 13.92
C ALA A 229 -4.32 -0.06 12.69
N PRO A 230 -4.27 -0.57 11.43
CA PRO A 230 -4.75 0.18 10.28
C PRO A 230 -6.24 0.59 10.43
N SER A 231 -7.09 -0.36 10.81
CA SER A 231 -8.54 -0.10 10.96
C SER A 231 -8.87 0.89 12.09
N LYS A 232 -8.20 0.76 13.24
CA LYS A 232 -8.33 1.71 14.37
C LYS A 232 -7.82 3.09 13.97
N GLY A 233 -6.71 3.14 13.23
CA GLY A 233 -6.14 4.35 12.68
C GLY A 233 -7.12 5.09 11.77
N ALA A 234 -7.74 4.35 10.84
CA ALA A 234 -8.75 4.89 9.94
C ALA A 234 -9.95 5.48 10.70
N ALA A 235 -10.40 4.82 11.79
CA ALA A 235 -11.45 5.36 12.65
C ALA A 235 -11.04 6.67 13.35
N VAL A 236 -9.79 6.78 13.80
CA VAL A 236 -9.25 8.03 14.38
C VAL A 236 -9.17 9.13 13.32
N CYS A 237 -8.72 8.80 12.11
CA CYS A 237 -8.72 9.72 10.97
C CYS A 237 -10.14 10.22 10.67
N ALA A 238 -11.11 9.32 10.49
CA ALA A 238 -12.51 9.67 10.24
C ALA A 238 -13.09 10.57 11.36
N SER A 239 -12.79 10.29 12.62
CA SER A 239 -13.18 11.17 13.74
C SER A 239 -12.56 12.57 13.61
N ASN A 240 -11.29 12.66 13.22
CA ASN A 240 -10.59 13.93 13.02
C ASN A 240 -11.17 14.74 11.85
N HIS A 241 -11.63 14.08 10.78
CA HIS A 241 -12.25 14.72 9.61
C HIS A 241 -13.71 15.14 9.88
N SER A 242 -14.55 14.22 10.35
CA SER A 242 -15.99 14.43 10.55
C SER A 242 -16.32 15.54 11.56
N LEU A 243 -15.49 15.73 12.60
CA LEU A 243 -15.66 16.82 13.57
C LEU A 243 -15.54 18.20 12.91
N ILE A 244 -14.66 18.33 11.91
CA ILE A 244 -14.38 19.59 11.24
C ILE A 244 -15.43 19.91 10.18
N GLU A 245 -15.92 18.88 9.48
CA GLU A 245 -16.99 19.05 8.50
C GLU A 245 -18.29 19.53 9.15
N ARG A 246 -18.63 18.97 10.31
CA ARG A 246 -19.87 19.33 11.03
C ARG A 246 -19.81 20.72 11.65
N ASP A 247 -18.64 21.12 12.15
CA ASP A 247 -18.43 22.43 12.76
C ASP A 247 -17.01 22.95 12.49
N PRO A 248 -16.83 23.83 11.48
CA PRO A 248 -15.54 24.42 11.16
C PRO A 248 -14.90 25.22 12.30
N SER A 249 -15.66 25.65 13.32
CA SER A 249 -15.11 26.32 14.51
C SER A 249 -14.28 25.37 15.39
N LEU A 250 -14.50 24.06 15.25
CA LEU A 250 -13.77 23.01 15.97
C LEU A 250 -12.44 22.63 15.31
N LYS A 251 -11.97 23.35 14.29
CA LYS A 251 -10.65 23.13 13.66
C LYS A 251 -9.50 23.11 14.68
N GLY A 252 -9.60 23.88 15.76
CA GLY A 252 -8.63 23.89 16.87
C GLY A 252 -8.66 22.65 17.76
N ASN A 253 -9.69 21.81 17.67
CA ASN A 253 -9.84 20.58 18.46
C ASN A 253 -9.24 19.34 17.77
N ARG A 254 -8.57 19.52 16.61
CA ARG A 254 -7.85 18.45 15.91
C ARG A 254 -7.03 17.64 16.88
N ARG A 255 -7.16 16.32 16.79
CA ARG A 255 -6.41 15.41 17.67
C ARG A 255 -5.04 15.08 17.12
N ILE A 256 -4.91 15.11 15.80
CA ILE A 256 -3.74 14.70 15.04
C ILE A 256 -3.66 15.57 13.79
N TRP A 257 -2.46 16.03 13.44
CA TRP A 257 -2.15 16.54 12.11
C TRP A 257 -1.75 15.37 11.22
N LEU A 258 -2.40 15.24 10.08
CA LEU A 258 -2.18 14.16 9.12
C LEU A 258 -1.69 14.76 7.81
N LYS A 259 -0.59 14.25 7.27
CA LYS A 259 -0.12 14.61 5.93
C LYS A 259 0.14 13.34 5.12
N ASP A 260 -0.77 13.09 4.20
CA ASP A 260 -0.68 12.03 3.19
C ASP A 260 -0.11 12.59 1.87
N SER A 261 0.29 11.71 0.95
CA SER A 261 0.97 12.05 -0.29
C SER A 261 0.64 11.08 -1.43
N HIS A 262 0.76 11.54 -2.67
CA HIS A 262 0.66 10.67 -3.84
C HIS A 262 1.78 9.62 -3.80
N HIS A 263 1.47 8.34 -4.02
CA HIS A 263 2.49 7.29 -4.02
C HIS A 263 3.17 7.10 -5.37
N ARG A 264 2.54 7.62 -6.43
CA ARG A 264 3.00 7.48 -7.82
C ARG A 264 3.14 8.86 -8.46
N THR A 265 3.95 8.90 -9.50
CA THR A 265 4.07 10.06 -10.37
C THR A 265 3.06 9.90 -11.51
N TYR A 266 2.29 10.95 -11.76
CA TYR A 266 1.32 11.02 -12.85
C TYR A 266 1.81 12.01 -13.89
N THR A 267 1.79 11.60 -15.14
CA THR A 267 2.13 12.45 -16.29
C THR A 267 1.09 12.31 -17.39
N VAL A 268 1.07 13.25 -18.32
CA VAL A 268 0.17 13.23 -19.48
C VAL A 268 0.94 13.53 -20.75
N GLY A 269 0.55 12.91 -21.85
CA GLY A 269 1.17 13.15 -23.16
C GLY A 269 0.29 12.65 -24.30
N TRP A 270 0.59 13.12 -25.52
CA TRP A 270 -0.08 12.64 -26.73
C TRP A 270 0.40 11.24 -27.09
N GLU A 271 -0.54 10.38 -27.52
CA GLU A 271 -0.20 9.06 -28.04
C GLU A 271 0.69 9.19 -29.29
N GLY A 272 1.80 8.43 -29.32
CA GLY A 272 2.81 8.53 -30.37
C GLY A 272 3.85 9.65 -30.17
N SER A 273 3.73 10.48 -29.12
CA SER A 273 4.79 11.40 -28.70
C SER A 273 5.56 10.87 -27.50
N ASP A 274 6.85 11.22 -27.41
CA ASP A 274 7.70 10.99 -26.24
C ASP A 274 7.55 12.09 -25.17
N ASP A 275 6.94 13.22 -25.52
CA ASP A 275 6.73 14.33 -24.59
C ASP A 275 5.76 13.94 -23.48
N ARG A 276 6.15 14.22 -22.24
CA ARG A 276 5.35 13.97 -21.03
C ARG A 276 5.34 15.21 -20.15
N PHE A 277 4.16 15.58 -19.70
CA PHE A 277 3.92 16.74 -18.84
C PHE A 277 3.52 16.25 -17.45
N LEU A 278 4.18 16.78 -16.41
CA LEU A 278 3.96 16.34 -15.03
C LEU A 278 2.59 16.81 -14.52
N ILE A 279 1.75 15.87 -14.10
CA ILE A 279 0.50 16.15 -13.40
C ILE A 279 0.78 16.29 -11.90
N ALA A 280 1.38 15.26 -11.30
CA ALA A 280 1.72 15.22 -9.88
C ALA A 280 2.90 14.28 -9.66
N GLU A 281 3.78 14.61 -8.73
CA GLU A 281 4.97 13.80 -8.42
C GLU A 281 4.72 12.85 -7.23
N ALA A 282 5.34 11.67 -7.27
CA ALA A 282 5.41 10.76 -6.13
C ALA A 282 5.98 11.44 -4.87
N GLY A 283 5.19 11.46 -3.80
CA GLY A 283 5.46 12.12 -2.53
C GLY A 283 4.94 13.55 -2.43
N GLN A 284 4.32 14.10 -3.49
CA GLN A 284 3.61 15.37 -3.44
C GLN A 284 2.34 15.25 -2.59
N LYS A 285 1.91 16.34 -1.94
CA LYS A 285 0.62 16.39 -1.23
C LYS A 285 -0.54 16.00 -2.13
N LEU A 286 -1.53 15.29 -1.56
CA LEU A 286 -2.71 14.83 -2.29
C LEU A 286 -3.46 15.97 -3.00
N GLN A 287 -3.73 17.05 -2.25
CA GLN A 287 -4.39 18.24 -2.77
C GLN A 287 -3.42 19.15 -3.50
N PHE A 288 -3.70 19.41 -4.78
CA PHE A 288 -2.91 20.32 -5.61
C PHE A 288 -3.76 20.95 -6.72
N HIS A 289 -3.22 22.00 -7.35
CA HIS A 289 -3.78 22.64 -8.53
C HIS A 289 -2.62 22.99 -9.47
N ASN A 290 -2.58 22.34 -10.63
CA ASN A 290 -1.57 22.58 -11.65
C ASN A 290 -2.25 22.95 -12.97
N GLU A 291 -1.72 23.96 -13.66
CA GLU A 291 -2.07 24.28 -15.04
C GLU A 291 -0.94 23.82 -15.96
N LEU A 292 -1.29 23.09 -17.00
CA LEU A 292 -0.37 22.51 -17.97
C LEU A 292 -0.75 23.03 -19.35
N GLU A 293 0.25 23.37 -20.15
CA GLU A 293 0.07 23.77 -21.54
C GLU A 293 0.77 22.76 -22.44
N LEU A 294 -0.03 21.99 -23.20
CA LEU A 294 0.47 20.94 -24.08
C LEU A 294 0.45 21.44 -25.52
N PRO A 295 1.52 21.28 -26.31
CA PRO A 295 1.50 21.56 -27.75
C PRO A 295 0.40 20.75 -28.44
N GLY A 296 -0.31 21.35 -29.39
CA GLY A 296 -1.35 20.66 -30.15
C GLY A 296 -0.77 19.52 -31.01
N PRO A 297 -1.49 18.39 -31.15
CA PRO A 297 -1.04 17.29 -32.00
C PRO A 297 -1.17 17.66 -33.48
N GLN A 298 -0.41 16.99 -34.34
CA GLN A 298 -0.52 17.19 -35.79
C GLN A 298 -1.96 16.96 -36.26
N GLY A 299 -2.53 17.94 -36.97
CA GLY A 299 -3.92 17.89 -37.42
C GLY A 299 -4.96 18.30 -36.37
N GLY A 300 -4.53 18.77 -35.18
CA GLY A 300 -5.41 19.38 -34.18
C GLY A 300 -6.35 18.39 -33.47
N ARG A 301 -6.13 17.09 -33.62
CA ARG A 301 -6.86 15.99 -32.99
C ARG A 301 -5.89 14.92 -32.51
N GLY A 302 -6.23 14.20 -31.45
CA GLY A 302 -5.34 13.16 -30.94
C GLY A 302 -5.87 12.50 -29.68
N ILE A 303 -5.17 11.45 -29.25
CA ILE A 303 -5.47 10.75 -28.00
C ILE A 303 -4.50 11.25 -26.93
N LEU A 304 -5.06 11.83 -25.89
CA LEU A 304 -4.32 12.27 -24.71
C LEU A 304 -4.27 11.12 -23.71
N THR A 305 -3.08 10.66 -23.36
CA THR A 305 -2.89 9.52 -22.46
C THR A 305 -2.30 9.97 -21.13
N VAL A 306 -2.88 9.51 -20.03
CA VAL A 306 -2.34 9.67 -18.68
C VAL A 306 -1.54 8.43 -18.34
N PHE A 307 -0.36 8.67 -17.77
CA PHE A 307 0.59 7.65 -17.37
C PHE A 307 0.87 7.72 -15.88
N GLU A 308 1.03 6.56 -15.26
CA GLU A 308 1.46 6.37 -13.88
C GLU A 308 2.87 5.75 -13.85
N SER A 309 3.71 6.17 -12.90
CA SER A 309 5.02 5.56 -12.66
C SER A 309 5.45 5.56 -11.18
N ASP A 310 6.36 4.64 -10.86
CA ASP A 310 6.83 4.35 -9.49
C ASP A 310 7.85 5.36 -8.93
N LEU A 311 8.38 6.28 -9.74
CA LEU A 311 9.59 7.05 -9.39
C LEU A 311 9.43 8.57 -9.50
N ARG A 312 10.23 9.27 -8.69
CA ARG A 312 10.54 10.70 -8.86
C ARG A 312 11.45 10.87 -10.07
N GLY A 313 11.02 11.70 -11.02
CA GLY A 313 11.86 12.29 -12.07
C GLY A 313 12.85 11.36 -12.79
N SER A 314 12.38 10.55 -13.74
CA SER A 314 13.20 10.07 -14.86
C SER A 314 12.31 9.50 -15.95
N SER A 315 12.60 9.88 -17.20
CA SER A 315 11.81 9.66 -18.41
C SER A 315 11.88 8.23 -18.95
N ASP A 316 12.46 7.28 -18.24
CA ASP A 316 12.75 5.98 -18.84
C ASP A 316 12.54 4.80 -17.88
N ARG A 317 11.64 3.89 -18.32
CA ARG A 317 11.27 2.55 -17.82
C ARG A 317 10.07 2.46 -16.86
N LYS A 318 8.99 1.91 -17.44
CA LYS A 318 7.70 1.42 -16.87
C LYS A 318 6.70 2.50 -16.44
N SER A 319 6.47 3.49 -17.28
CA SER A 319 5.22 4.24 -17.21
C SER A 319 4.08 3.38 -17.78
N GLN A 320 3.02 3.19 -16.99
CA GLN A 320 1.82 2.47 -17.42
C GLN A 320 0.77 3.48 -17.86
N ALA A 321 0.22 3.31 -19.07
CA ALA A 321 -0.96 4.06 -19.48
C ALA A 321 -2.16 3.63 -18.61
N ILE A 322 -2.77 4.59 -17.92
CA ILE A 322 -3.89 4.34 -17.01
C ILE A 322 -5.21 4.89 -17.54
N GLU A 323 -5.18 5.98 -18.32
CA GLU A 323 -6.37 6.58 -18.91
C GLU A 323 -6.09 7.19 -20.29
N ARG A 324 -7.11 7.21 -21.15
CA ARG A 324 -7.03 7.79 -22.50
C ARG A 324 -8.25 8.66 -22.78
N TYR A 325 -8.01 9.87 -23.30
CA TYR A 325 -9.03 10.84 -23.65
C TYR A 325 -8.91 11.19 -25.13
N GLU A 326 -9.99 11.03 -25.89
CA GLU A 326 -10.04 11.45 -27.29
C GLU A 326 -10.31 12.96 -27.37
N ILE A 327 -9.39 13.69 -28.01
CA ILE A 327 -9.54 15.10 -28.31
C ILE A 327 -9.91 15.23 -29.78
N ALA A 328 -11.21 15.42 -30.04
CA ALA A 328 -11.77 15.46 -31.39
C ALA A 328 -11.29 16.65 -32.23
N SER A 329 -11.10 17.82 -31.61
CA SER A 329 -10.56 19.02 -32.26
C SER A 329 -10.07 20.05 -31.25
N LEU A 330 -8.97 20.73 -31.56
CA LEU A 330 -8.50 21.93 -30.86
C LEU A 330 -9.07 23.24 -31.42
N GLY A 331 -9.93 23.20 -32.44
CA GLY A 331 -10.58 24.40 -32.98
C GLY A 331 -9.62 25.46 -33.54
N GLY A 332 -8.42 25.07 -33.97
CA GLY A 332 -7.38 25.98 -34.45
C GLY A 332 -6.41 26.49 -33.37
N ALA A 333 -6.63 26.13 -32.10
CA ALA A 333 -5.68 26.41 -31.03
C ALA A 333 -4.34 25.69 -31.26
N LYS A 334 -3.23 26.35 -30.90
CA LYS A 334 -1.87 25.80 -31.01
C LYS A 334 -1.49 24.91 -29.83
N SER A 335 -2.20 25.05 -28.71
CA SER A 335 -1.96 24.32 -27.48
C SER A 335 -3.28 23.94 -26.81
N LEU A 336 -3.22 22.93 -25.96
CA LEU A 336 -4.28 22.49 -25.07
C LEU A 336 -3.93 22.92 -23.66
N ARG A 337 -4.77 23.74 -23.03
CA ARG A 337 -4.64 24.05 -21.60
C ARG A 337 -5.36 22.97 -20.79
N LEU A 338 -4.62 22.30 -19.93
CA LEU A 338 -5.12 21.27 -19.03
C LEU A 338 -4.98 21.73 -17.58
N VAL A 339 -6.06 21.68 -16.83
CA VAL A 339 -6.09 21.95 -15.39
C VAL A 339 -6.17 20.62 -14.66
N ALA A 340 -5.16 20.30 -13.88
CA ALA A 340 -5.11 19.13 -13.03
C ALA A 340 -5.32 19.51 -11.56
N ARG A 341 -6.29 18.85 -10.91
CA ARG A 341 -6.60 19.09 -9.49
C ARG A 341 -6.64 17.77 -8.72
N GLY A 342 -5.81 17.66 -7.70
CA GLY A 342 -5.89 16.58 -6.72
C GLY A 342 -6.83 16.93 -5.57
N ASP A 343 -7.63 15.97 -5.12
CA ASP A 343 -8.47 16.12 -3.94
C ASP A 343 -7.82 15.50 -2.67
N GLN A 344 -8.56 15.49 -1.56
CA GLN A 344 -8.07 14.92 -0.29
C GLN A 344 -7.99 13.40 -0.27
N ASN A 345 -8.62 12.73 -1.24
CA ASN A 345 -8.61 11.27 -1.40
C ASN A 345 -7.54 10.80 -2.37
N GLY A 346 -6.73 11.73 -2.92
CA GLY A 346 -5.75 11.43 -3.96
C GLY A 346 -6.36 11.27 -5.35
N ILE A 347 -7.63 11.61 -5.55
CA ILE A 347 -8.27 11.58 -6.86
C ILE A 347 -7.84 12.81 -7.65
N ILE A 348 -7.37 12.57 -8.87
CA ILE A 348 -6.96 13.64 -9.79
C ILE A 348 -8.06 13.86 -10.82
N THR A 349 -8.58 15.08 -10.87
CA THR A 349 -9.50 15.53 -11.92
C THR A 349 -8.73 16.32 -12.96
N LEU A 350 -8.93 15.98 -14.24
CA LEU A 350 -8.38 16.71 -15.38
C LEU A 350 -9.51 17.47 -16.07
N SER A 351 -9.30 18.76 -16.32
CA SER A 351 -10.24 19.63 -17.04
C SER A 351 -9.50 20.28 -18.20
N ALA A 352 -10.05 20.25 -19.40
CA ALA A 352 -9.41 20.84 -20.58
C ALA A 352 -10.15 22.09 -21.05
N ALA A 353 -9.40 23.09 -21.50
CA ALA A 353 -9.90 24.25 -22.21
C ALA A 353 -9.02 24.51 -23.44
N THR A 354 -9.64 24.84 -24.57
CA THR A 354 -8.93 25.33 -25.75
C THR A 354 -8.62 26.81 -25.56
N THR A 355 -7.38 27.22 -25.84
CA THR A 355 -6.92 28.61 -25.74
C THR A 355 -6.64 29.24 -27.08
#